data_AF-A0A9P0YK06-F1
#
_entry.id   AF-A0A9P0YK06-F1
#
_cell.length_a   1.000
_cell.length_b   1.000
_cell.length_c   1.000
_cell.angle_alpha   90.00
_cell.angle_beta   90.00
_cell.angle_gamma   90.00
#
_symmetry.space_group_name_H-M   'P 1'
#
loop_
_entity.id
_entity.type
_entity.pdbx_description
1 polymer ?
#
loop_
_entity_poly.entity_id
_entity_poly.type
_entity_poly.pdbx_seq_one_letter_code
_entity_poly.pdbx_strand_id
1 'polypeptide(L)'
;MPRVTDLDIPSLDDVLIHEELRYDRLALAEEHGKLISALTEDQRRVYETIVSSVEANRGGVFFLYGHGGTGKTYLWKTLSAYIRHQGNIVLNVASSAIASLLLPGGRTAHSRFKIPLTAAEDSTCNIKPGSALAKLIQMTKLIIWDEAPMINKYCYEALDRTMRDILRHSYGCDGSKPFGGKTIVFGGDFRQILPVIPKGSRQEIV
;
A
#
# COMPACT_ATOMS: atom_id res chain seq x y z
N MET A 1 22.61 -37.32 18.46
CA MET A 1 21.71 -36.40 17.73
C MET A 1 22.51 -35.16 17.39
N PRO A 2 22.66 -34.78 16.11
CA PRO A 2 23.37 -33.54 15.79
C PRO A 2 22.49 -32.36 16.23
N ARG A 3 23.10 -31.46 17.03
CA ARG A 3 22.49 -30.18 17.41
C ARG A 3 22.41 -29.32 16.16
N VAL A 4 21.20 -28.84 15.85
CA VAL A 4 20.99 -27.79 14.85
C VAL A 4 21.68 -26.54 15.40
N THR A 5 22.74 -26.10 14.74
CA THR A 5 23.42 -24.84 15.02
C THR A 5 22.51 -23.69 14.57
N ASP A 6 22.29 -22.70 15.44
CA ASP A 6 21.56 -21.45 15.19
C ASP A 6 22.27 -20.53 14.17
N LEU A 7 22.56 -21.05 12.98
CA LEU A 7 23.10 -20.30 11.85
C LEU A 7 22.06 -20.33 10.73
N ASP A 8 21.64 -19.12 10.33
CA ASP A 8 20.80 -18.76 9.18
C ASP A 8 19.27 -18.85 9.35
N ILE A 9 18.73 -18.42 10.49
CA ILE A 9 17.36 -17.87 10.49
C ILE A 9 17.50 -16.38 10.13
N PRO A 10 17.12 -15.95 8.90
CA PRO A 10 17.14 -14.53 8.55
C PRO A 10 16.34 -13.74 9.59
N SER A 11 16.86 -12.60 10.00
CA SER A 11 16.17 -11.76 10.98
C SER A 11 14.76 -11.45 10.46
N LEU A 12 13.78 -11.27 11.35
CA LEU A 12 12.40 -10.98 10.93
C LEU A 12 12.32 -9.72 10.02
N ASP A 13 13.29 -8.81 10.18
CA ASP A 13 13.51 -7.65 9.32
C ASP A 13 13.83 -8.06 7.89
N ASP A 14 14.73 -9.04 7.72
CA ASP A 14 15.12 -9.57 6.40
C ASP A 14 13.97 -10.29 5.73
N VAL A 15 13.14 -11.03 6.47
CA VAL A 15 12.05 -11.84 5.88
C VAL A 15 11.01 -10.97 5.19
N LEU A 16 10.49 -9.93 5.86
CA LEU A 16 9.44 -9.08 5.29
C LEU A 16 9.91 -8.32 4.04
N ILE A 17 11.15 -7.85 4.06
CA ILE A 17 11.74 -7.12 2.94
C ILE A 17 12.07 -8.09 1.80
N HIS A 18 12.64 -9.26 2.12
CA HIS A 18 12.95 -10.30 1.15
C HIS A 18 11.70 -10.81 0.44
N GLU A 19 10.57 -10.99 1.16
CA GLU A 19 9.28 -11.33 0.55
C GLU A 19 8.83 -10.35 -0.53
N GLU A 20 9.11 -9.05 -0.36
CA GLU A 20 8.74 -8.02 -1.34
C GLU A 20 9.79 -7.82 -2.43
N LEU A 21 11.03 -8.30 -2.24
CA LEU A 21 12.12 -8.18 -3.21
C LEU A 21 12.37 -9.45 -4.04
N ARG A 22 11.84 -10.61 -3.63
CA ARG A 22 12.05 -11.92 -4.29
C ARG A 22 11.33 -12.10 -5.63
N TYR A 23 10.56 -11.11 -6.09
CA TYR A 23 9.86 -11.21 -7.36
C TYR A 23 10.83 -11.30 -8.53
N ASP A 24 10.51 -12.12 -9.54
CA ASP A 24 11.29 -12.21 -10.77
C ASP A 24 11.14 -10.92 -11.57
N ARG A 25 12.23 -10.15 -11.65
CA ARG A 25 12.25 -8.85 -12.31
C ARG A 25 12.11 -8.96 -13.82
N LEU A 26 12.63 -10.01 -14.44
CA LEU A 26 12.53 -10.19 -15.89
C LEU A 26 11.10 -10.55 -16.27
N ALA A 27 10.48 -11.49 -15.54
CA ALA A 27 9.08 -11.84 -15.74
C ALA A 27 8.16 -10.63 -15.52
N LEU A 28 8.39 -9.83 -14.47
CA LEU A 28 7.61 -8.63 -14.20
C LEU A 28 7.81 -7.53 -15.27
N ALA A 29 9.01 -7.40 -15.84
CA ALA A 29 9.25 -6.45 -16.93
C ALA A 29 8.49 -6.85 -18.20
N GLU A 30 8.46 -8.15 -18.53
CA GLU A 30 7.67 -8.67 -19.65
C GLU A 30 6.17 -8.49 -19.41
N GLU A 31 5.69 -8.82 -18.21
CA GLU A 31 4.29 -8.61 -17.80
C GLU A 31 3.92 -7.13 -17.89
N HIS A 32 4.76 -6.24 -17.34
CA HIS A 32 4.55 -4.79 -17.42
C HIS A 32 4.44 -4.32 -18.86
N GLY A 33 5.31 -4.78 -19.76
CA GLY A 33 5.27 -4.43 -21.19
C GLY A 33 3.94 -4.79 -21.86
N LYS A 34 3.38 -5.96 -21.52
CA LYS A 34 2.05 -6.36 -22.00
C LYS A 34 0.96 -5.46 -21.41
N LEU A 35 0.98 -5.25 -20.09
CA LEU A 35 -0.04 -4.48 -19.39
C LEU A 35 -0.08 -3.01 -19.83
N ILE A 36 1.08 -2.37 -19.95
CA ILE A 36 1.17 -0.94 -20.31
C ILE A 36 0.68 -0.67 -21.73
N SER A 37 0.87 -1.62 -22.66
CA SER A 37 0.41 -1.50 -24.05
C SER A 37 -1.12 -1.53 -24.19
N ALA A 38 -1.81 -2.15 -23.24
CA ALA A 38 -3.25 -2.35 -23.26
C ALA A 38 -4.04 -1.36 -22.39
N LEU A 39 -3.35 -0.41 -21.73
CA LEU A 39 -4.03 0.66 -21.00
C LEU A 39 -4.82 1.57 -21.95
N THR A 40 -6.01 1.97 -21.51
CA THR A 40 -6.73 3.07 -22.14
C THR A 40 -5.98 4.40 -21.94
N GLU A 41 -6.32 5.41 -22.73
CA GLU A 41 -5.73 6.74 -22.62
C GLU A 41 -5.87 7.33 -21.21
N ASP A 42 -7.06 7.21 -20.59
CA ASP A 42 -7.28 7.71 -19.23
C ASP A 42 -6.48 6.92 -18.18
N GLN A 43 -6.42 5.59 -18.30
CA GLN A 43 -5.60 4.75 -17.42
C GLN A 43 -4.11 5.06 -17.57
N ARG A 44 -3.64 5.34 -18.80
CA ARG A 44 -2.27 5.74 -19.09
C ARG A 44 -1.92 7.07 -18.42
N ARG A 45 -2.81 8.07 -18.47
CA ARG A 45 -2.59 9.35 -17.77
C ARG A 45 -2.48 9.18 -16.26
N VAL A 46 -3.33 8.35 -15.67
CA VAL A 46 -3.24 8.01 -14.24
C VAL A 46 -1.93 7.30 -13.92
N TYR A 47 -1.56 6.31 -14.73
CA TYR A 47 -0.29 5.59 -14.62
C TYR A 47 0.91 6.55 -14.63
N GLU A 48 1.02 7.40 -15.64
CA GLU A 48 2.12 8.35 -15.81
C GLU A 48 2.20 9.35 -14.65
N THR A 49 1.06 9.83 -14.17
CA THR A 49 0.98 10.76 -13.03
C THR A 49 1.56 10.12 -11.76
N ILE A 50 1.16 8.87 -11.47
CA ILE A 50 1.62 8.14 -10.28
C ILE A 50 3.09 7.77 -10.42
N VAL A 51 3.51 7.24 -11.58
CA VAL A 51 4.91 6.88 -11.84
C VAL A 51 5.83 8.09 -11.68
N SER A 52 5.48 9.23 -12.27
CA SER A 52 6.26 10.46 -12.15
C SER A 52 6.41 10.92 -10.68
N SER A 53 5.35 10.80 -9.87
CA SER A 53 5.42 11.09 -8.43
C SER A 53 6.38 10.15 -7.69
N VAL A 54 6.33 8.85 -7.99
CA VAL A 54 7.19 7.82 -7.39
C VAL A 54 8.66 8.02 -7.77
N GLU A 55 8.96 8.19 -9.06
CA GLU A 55 10.33 8.39 -9.55
C GLU A 55 10.96 9.66 -8.99
N ALA A 56 10.19 10.76 -8.95
CA ALA A 56 10.65 12.03 -8.39
C ALA A 56 10.75 12.02 -6.86
N ASN A 57 10.33 10.95 -6.17
CA ASN A 57 10.16 10.89 -4.71
C ASN A 57 9.42 12.10 -4.15
N ARG A 58 8.45 12.63 -4.91
CA ARG A 58 7.68 13.82 -4.51
C ARG A 58 6.75 13.52 -3.34
N GLY A 59 6.35 12.24 -3.24
CA GLY A 59 5.21 11.81 -2.44
C GLY A 59 3.90 12.18 -3.12
N GLY A 60 2.80 11.92 -2.43
CA GLY A 60 1.48 12.35 -2.88
C GLY A 60 0.38 11.41 -2.43
N VAL A 61 -0.81 11.96 -2.23
CA VAL A 61 -2.03 11.21 -1.93
C VAL A 61 -2.94 11.31 -3.13
N PHE A 62 -3.19 10.18 -3.78
CA PHE A 62 -4.05 10.08 -4.95
C PHE A 62 -5.28 9.24 -4.63
N PHE A 63 -6.40 9.56 -5.26
CA PHE A 63 -7.61 8.74 -5.22
C PHE A 63 -8.07 8.47 -6.65
N LEU A 64 -8.06 7.21 -7.06
CA LEU A 64 -8.63 6.77 -8.32
C LEU A 64 -10.08 6.35 -8.09
N TYR A 65 -10.99 7.22 -8.50
CA TYR A 65 -12.39 6.89 -8.59
C TYR A 65 -12.67 6.14 -9.89
N GLY A 66 -13.41 5.04 -9.80
CA GLY A 66 -13.94 4.35 -10.96
C GLY A 66 -14.95 3.30 -10.56
N HIS A 67 -16.00 3.12 -11.36
CA HIS A 67 -17.02 2.10 -11.10
C HIS A 67 -16.47 0.67 -11.09
N GLY A 68 -17.26 -0.28 -10.62
CA GLY A 68 -16.97 -1.70 -10.81
C GLY A 68 -16.72 -2.03 -12.28
N GLY A 69 -15.68 -2.82 -12.56
CA GLY A 69 -15.37 -3.26 -13.92
C GLY A 69 -14.55 -2.30 -14.78
N THR A 70 -14.16 -1.11 -14.28
CA THR A 70 -13.36 -0.13 -15.07
C THR A 70 -11.86 -0.42 -15.12
N GLY A 71 -11.42 -1.60 -14.67
CA GLY A 71 -10.03 -2.02 -14.74
C GLY A 71 -9.09 -1.40 -13.68
N LYS A 72 -9.60 -0.90 -12.54
CA LYS A 72 -8.75 -0.40 -11.43
C LYS A 72 -7.68 -1.42 -11.03
N THR A 73 -8.07 -2.67 -10.81
CA THR A 73 -7.14 -3.77 -10.48
C THR A 73 -6.11 -4.02 -11.57
N TYR A 74 -6.47 -3.82 -12.84
CA TYR A 74 -5.52 -3.91 -13.96
C TYR A 74 -4.45 -2.82 -13.86
N LEU A 75 -4.85 -1.59 -13.53
CA LEU A 75 -3.93 -0.49 -13.29
C LEU A 75 -3.03 -0.75 -12.07
N TRP A 76 -3.57 -1.29 -10.98
CA TRP A 76 -2.80 -1.68 -9.79
C TRP A 76 -1.72 -2.71 -10.11
N LYS A 77 -2.05 -3.72 -10.91
CA LYS A 77 -1.08 -4.71 -11.41
C LYS A 77 -0.01 -4.06 -12.28
N THR A 78 -0.40 -3.15 -13.18
CA THR A 78 0.52 -2.44 -14.08
C THR A 78 1.53 -1.59 -13.31
N LEU A 79 1.06 -0.80 -12.34
CA LEU A 79 1.92 0.00 -11.45
C LEU A 79 2.84 -0.86 -10.59
N SER A 80 2.29 -1.94 -10.02
CA SER A 80 3.07 -2.88 -9.19
C SER A 80 4.18 -3.55 -9.99
N ALA A 81 3.87 -4.04 -11.19
CA ALA A 81 4.84 -4.70 -12.07
C ALA A 81 5.97 -3.74 -12.42
N TYR A 82 5.62 -2.51 -12.84
CA TYR A 82 6.58 -1.46 -13.18
C TYR A 82 7.59 -1.20 -12.04
N ILE A 83 7.08 -0.88 -10.85
CA ILE A 83 7.95 -0.48 -9.72
C ILE A 83 8.76 -1.69 -9.21
N ARG A 84 8.16 -2.88 -9.17
CA ARG A 84 8.84 -4.09 -8.69
C ARG A 84 9.92 -4.59 -9.64
N HIS A 85 9.75 -4.51 -10.96
CA HIS A 85 10.81 -4.91 -11.89
C HIS A 85 12.03 -3.98 -11.84
N GLN A 86 11.85 -2.73 -11.38
CA GLN A 86 12.95 -1.80 -11.03
C GLN A 86 13.63 -2.15 -9.69
N GLY A 87 13.20 -3.21 -9.01
CA GLY A 87 13.75 -3.63 -7.72
C GLY A 87 13.25 -2.82 -6.52
N ASN A 88 12.16 -2.06 -6.68
CA ASN A 88 11.55 -1.27 -5.61
C ASN A 88 10.36 -1.99 -4.97
N ILE A 89 10.01 -1.60 -3.75
CA ILE A 89 8.93 -2.22 -2.98
C ILE A 89 7.61 -1.48 -3.19
N VAL A 90 6.55 -2.25 -3.45
CA VAL A 90 5.16 -1.80 -3.52
C VAL A 90 4.36 -2.56 -2.47
N LEU A 91 3.64 -1.84 -1.62
CA LEU A 91 2.69 -2.44 -0.68
C LEU A 91 1.28 -2.38 -1.27
N ASN A 92 0.85 -3.52 -1.79
CA ASN A 92 -0.53 -3.71 -2.22
C ASN A 92 -1.40 -4.09 -1.02
N VAL A 93 -2.38 -3.26 -0.71
CA VAL A 93 -3.36 -3.52 0.33
C VAL A 93 -4.77 -3.34 -0.19
N ALA A 94 -5.72 -3.97 0.50
CA ALA A 94 -7.13 -3.72 0.28
C ALA A 94 -7.89 -3.65 1.61
N SER A 95 -9.08 -3.05 1.61
CA SER A 95 -9.93 -2.99 2.81
C SER A 95 -10.54 -4.35 3.15
N SER A 96 -10.81 -5.20 2.15
CA SER A 96 -11.37 -6.55 2.31
C SER A 96 -10.33 -7.64 1.99
N ALA A 97 -10.44 -8.78 2.68
CA ALA A 97 -9.60 -9.95 2.41
C ALA A 97 -9.76 -10.46 0.97
N ILE A 98 -10.99 -10.53 0.47
CA ILE A 98 -11.27 -11.00 -0.89
C ILE A 98 -10.65 -10.08 -1.94
N ALA A 99 -10.77 -8.75 -1.76
CA ALA A 99 -10.16 -7.78 -2.66
C ALA A 99 -8.63 -7.90 -2.66
N SER A 100 -8.01 -8.16 -1.50
CA SER A 100 -6.56 -8.31 -1.41
C SER A 100 -6.00 -9.49 -2.21
N LEU A 101 -6.79 -10.56 -2.41
CA LEU A 101 -6.38 -11.73 -3.20
C LEU A 101 -6.20 -11.40 -4.70
N LEU A 102 -6.85 -10.34 -5.17
CA LEU A 102 -6.76 -9.90 -6.57
C LEU A 102 -5.50 -9.10 -6.85
N LEU A 103 -4.80 -8.65 -5.80
CA LEU A 103 -3.57 -7.87 -5.87
C LEU A 103 -2.34 -8.77 -5.66
N PRO A 104 -1.26 -8.59 -6.44
CA PRO A 104 -0.07 -9.41 -6.32
C PRO A 104 0.64 -9.12 -4.98
N GLY A 105 0.72 -10.13 -4.11
CA GLY A 105 1.23 -9.98 -2.74
C GLY A 105 0.29 -9.18 -1.82
N GLY A 106 -0.98 -9.07 -2.20
CA GLY A 106 -1.96 -8.29 -1.47
C GLY A 106 -2.19 -8.79 -0.05
N ARG A 107 -2.38 -7.85 0.88
CA ARG A 107 -2.82 -8.11 2.25
C ARG A 107 -3.94 -7.15 2.61
N THR A 108 -4.72 -7.44 3.65
CA THR A 108 -5.66 -6.44 4.16
C THR A 108 -4.89 -5.27 4.79
N ALA A 109 -5.42 -4.05 4.69
CA ALA A 109 -4.77 -2.88 5.28
C ALA A 109 -4.58 -3.04 6.80
N HIS A 110 -5.59 -3.59 7.50
CA HIS A 110 -5.51 -3.93 8.92
C HIS A 110 -4.34 -4.87 9.23
N SER A 111 -4.16 -5.94 8.45
CA SER A 111 -3.09 -6.92 8.71
C SER A 111 -1.70 -6.39 8.36
N ARG A 112 -1.58 -5.63 7.26
CA ARG A 112 -0.31 -5.06 6.79
C ARG A 112 0.18 -3.96 7.72
N PHE A 113 -0.69 -3.04 8.13
CA PHE A 113 -0.32 -1.87 8.91
C PHE A 113 -0.64 -1.99 10.41
N LYS A 114 -1.16 -3.13 10.89
CA LYS A 114 -1.54 -3.30 12.31
C LYS A 114 -2.50 -2.20 12.78
N ILE A 115 -3.47 -1.86 11.93
CA ILE A 115 -4.52 -0.87 12.24
C ILE A 115 -5.42 -1.48 13.33
N PRO A 116 -5.74 -0.74 14.40
CA PRO A 116 -6.70 -1.20 15.41
C PRO A 116 -8.07 -1.50 14.79
N LEU A 117 -8.74 -2.56 15.26
CA LEU A 117 -10.10 -2.89 14.83
C LEU A 117 -11.13 -1.82 15.23
N THR A 118 -10.88 -1.17 16.37
CA THR A 118 -11.69 -0.07 16.90
C THR A 118 -10.83 1.19 16.89
N ALA A 119 -10.72 1.83 15.72
CA ALA A 119 -9.99 3.09 15.58
C ALA A 119 -10.85 4.28 16.02
N ALA A 120 -10.27 5.15 16.83
CA ALA A 120 -10.80 6.44 17.26
C ALA A 120 -9.87 7.57 16.80
N GLU A 121 -10.27 8.83 17.07
CA GLU A 121 -9.59 10.05 16.61
C GLU A 121 -8.09 10.11 16.97
N ASP A 122 -7.70 9.54 18.11
CA ASP A 122 -6.33 9.53 18.63
C ASP A 122 -5.61 8.18 18.47
N SER A 123 -6.24 7.18 17.85
CA SER A 123 -5.66 5.83 17.68
C SER A 123 -4.44 5.81 16.76
N THR A 124 -3.36 5.12 17.13
CA THR A 124 -2.23 4.87 16.22
C THR A 124 -2.19 3.39 15.80
N CYS A 125 -1.46 3.08 14.74
CA CYS A 125 -1.16 1.71 14.37
C CYS A 125 -0.14 1.11 15.34
N ASN A 126 -0.26 -0.20 15.62
CA ASN A 126 0.67 -0.90 16.50
C ASN A 126 1.96 -1.29 15.75
N ILE A 127 2.70 -0.28 15.28
CA ILE A 127 3.97 -0.44 14.59
C ILE A 127 5.04 0.30 15.41
N LYS A 128 5.99 -0.46 15.98
CA LYS A 128 7.08 0.13 16.75
C LYS A 128 8.13 0.74 15.81
N PRO A 129 8.67 1.94 16.10
CA PRO A 129 9.84 2.46 15.39
C PRO A 129 10.99 1.45 15.41
N GLY A 130 11.70 1.32 14.29
CA GLY A 130 12.81 0.37 14.15
C GLY A 130 12.42 -1.11 13.95
N SER A 131 11.13 -1.46 14.03
CA SER A 131 10.66 -2.82 13.71
C SER A 131 10.82 -3.19 12.22
N ALA A 132 10.81 -4.49 11.91
CA ALA A 132 10.79 -5.04 10.54
C ALA A 132 9.78 -4.32 9.63
N LEU A 133 8.56 -4.13 10.13
CA LEU A 133 7.50 -3.46 9.38
C LEU A 133 7.77 -1.97 9.17
N ALA A 134 8.34 -1.29 10.17
CA ALA A 134 8.74 0.11 10.02
C ALA A 134 9.83 0.27 8.94
N LYS A 135 10.84 -0.62 8.93
CA LYS A 135 11.88 -0.67 7.89
C LYS A 135 11.28 -0.96 6.51
N LEU A 136 10.34 -1.90 6.42
CA LEU A 136 9.61 -2.18 5.18
C LEU A 136 8.88 -0.93 4.65
N ILE A 137 8.16 -0.21 5.53
CA ILE A 137 7.46 1.04 5.18
C ILE A 137 8.47 2.11 4.72
N GLN A 138 9.62 2.22 5.38
CA GLN A 138 10.70 3.14 4.98
C GLN A 138 11.23 2.85 3.58
N MET A 139 11.39 1.57 3.19
CA MET A 139 11.87 1.18 1.86
C MET A 139 10.79 1.21 0.77
N THR A 140 9.51 1.22 1.15
CA THR A 140 8.39 1.22 0.20
C THR A 140 8.37 2.49 -0.64
N LYS A 141 8.19 2.35 -1.96
CA LYS A 141 8.07 3.47 -2.91
C LYS A 141 6.62 3.84 -3.23
N LEU A 142 5.73 2.85 -3.25
CA LEU A 142 4.31 3.05 -3.52
C LEU A 142 3.46 2.19 -2.58
N ILE A 143 2.39 2.78 -2.06
CA ILE A 143 1.31 2.06 -1.38
C ILE A 143 0.07 2.15 -2.27
N ILE A 144 -0.47 1.00 -2.65
CA ILE A 144 -1.75 0.91 -3.38
C ILE A 144 -2.77 0.35 -2.40
N TRP A 145 -3.89 1.06 -2.22
CA TRP A 145 -4.97 0.64 -1.34
C TRP A 145 -6.29 0.55 -2.10
N ASP A 146 -6.72 -0.68 -2.40
CA ASP A 146 -7.98 -0.96 -3.10
C ASP A 146 -9.18 -1.09 -2.16
N GLU A 147 -10.36 -0.77 -2.67
CA GLU A 147 -11.61 -0.67 -1.89
C GLU A 147 -11.49 0.25 -0.67
N ALA A 148 -10.75 1.36 -0.83
CA ALA A 148 -10.48 2.29 0.24
C ALA A 148 -11.79 2.74 0.95
N PRO A 149 -12.85 3.20 0.26
CA PRO A 149 -14.07 3.73 0.90
C PRO A 149 -14.78 2.80 1.89
N MET A 150 -14.43 1.51 1.96
CA MET A 150 -15.03 0.57 2.91
C MET A 150 -14.50 0.69 4.35
N ILE A 151 -13.46 1.49 4.61
CA ILE A 151 -12.86 1.62 5.95
C ILE A 151 -13.18 2.97 6.58
N ASN A 152 -13.28 3.01 7.91
CA ASN A 152 -13.54 4.23 8.67
C ASN A 152 -12.39 5.25 8.51
N LYS A 153 -12.72 6.55 8.46
CA LYS A 153 -11.76 7.66 8.39
C LYS A 153 -10.63 7.56 9.43
N TYR A 154 -10.95 7.13 10.66
CA TYR A 154 -10.00 7.02 11.76
C TYR A 154 -8.88 6.02 11.47
N CYS A 155 -9.12 5.02 10.62
CA CYS A 155 -8.08 4.07 10.20
C CYS A 155 -7.02 4.74 9.31
N TYR A 156 -7.41 5.68 8.46
CA TYR A 156 -6.46 6.44 7.65
C TYR A 156 -5.67 7.43 8.49
N GLU A 157 -6.34 8.13 9.40
CA GLU A 157 -5.69 9.08 10.33
C GLU A 157 -4.71 8.37 11.26
N ALA A 158 -5.07 7.18 11.75
CA ALA A 158 -4.18 6.33 12.53
C ALA A 158 -2.94 5.92 11.74
N LEU A 159 -3.11 5.50 10.48
CA LEU A 159 -1.99 5.15 9.61
C LEU A 159 -1.11 6.35 9.32
N ASP A 160 -1.70 7.48 8.95
CA ASP A 160 -0.99 8.71 8.64
C ASP A 160 -0.14 9.20 9.83
N ARG A 161 -0.71 9.25 11.03
CA ARG A 161 0.03 9.60 12.26
C ARG A 161 1.19 8.66 12.52
N THR A 162 0.97 7.35 12.36
CA THR A 162 2.03 6.34 12.57
C THR A 162 3.14 6.46 11.51
N MET A 163 2.78 6.68 10.24
CA MET A 163 3.75 6.84 9.16
C MET A 163 4.57 8.11 9.32
N ARG A 164 3.95 9.22 9.72
CA ARG A 164 4.65 10.48 10.02
C ARG A 164 5.67 10.29 11.15
N ASP A 165 5.33 9.52 12.18
CA ASP A 165 6.26 9.20 13.27
C ASP A 165 7.44 8.32 12.80
N ILE A 166 7.16 7.21 12.10
CA ILE A 166 8.18 6.28 11.59
C ILE A 166 9.14 6.94 10.58
N LEU A 167 8.63 7.87 9.77
CA LEU A 167 9.37 8.49 8.67
C LEU A 167 10.01 9.83 9.03
N ARG A 168 9.79 10.34 10.25
CA ARG A 168 10.31 11.64 10.72
C ARG A 168 11.82 11.80 10.55
N HIS A 169 12.57 10.71 10.71
CA HIS A 169 14.03 10.69 10.64
C HIS A 169 14.57 9.99 9.37
N SER A 170 13.70 9.64 8.43
CA SER A 170 14.10 8.97 7.19
C SER A 170 14.52 9.98 6.13
N TYR A 171 15.69 9.79 5.52
CA TYR A 171 16.17 10.63 4.42
C TYR A 171 15.20 10.62 3.24
N GLY A 172 14.84 11.81 2.74
CA GLY A 172 13.93 11.98 1.60
C GLY A 172 12.43 11.86 1.94
N CYS A 173 12.07 11.70 3.22
CA CYS A 173 10.70 11.75 3.71
C CYS A 173 10.53 12.97 4.61
N ASP A 174 9.32 13.52 4.63
CA ASP A 174 9.01 14.71 5.43
C ASP A 174 7.84 14.37 6.34
N GLY A 175 8.11 14.32 7.65
CA GLY A 175 7.11 14.01 8.68
C GLY A 175 5.98 15.05 8.76
N SER A 176 6.11 16.21 8.11
CA SER A 176 5.02 17.17 7.98
C SER A 176 4.06 16.86 6.83
N LYS A 177 4.48 16.02 5.87
CA LYS A 177 3.64 15.61 4.73
C LYS A 177 2.72 14.44 5.11
N PRO A 178 1.54 14.35 4.47
CA PRO A 178 0.67 13.19 4.61
C PRO A 178 1.43 11.88 4.35
N PHE A 179 1.15 10.87 5.16
CA PHE A 179 1.76 9.54 5.16
C PHE A 179 3.30 9.58 5.17
N GLY A 180 3.87 10.59 5.84
CA GLY A 180 5.32 10.82 5.92
C GLY A 180 5.97 11.07 4.56
N GLY A 181 5.22 11.58 3.58
CA GLY A 181 5.73 11.89 2.24
C GLY A 181 5.82 10.70 1.30
N LYS A 182 5.24 9.54 1.65
CA LYS A 182 5.10 8.42 0.71
C LYS A 182 4.09 8.72 -0.39
N THR A 183 4.27 8.09 -1.54
CA THR A 183 3.24 8.06 -2.57
C THR A 183 2.24 6.97 -2.22
N ILE A 184 0.98 7.37 -2.02
CA ILE A 184 -0.14 6.48 -1.75
C ILE A 184 -1.24 6.72 -2.78
N VAL A 185 -1.81 5.62 -3.28
CA VAL A 185 -2.92 5.66 -4.22
C VAL A 185 -4.06 4.83 -3.65
N PHE A 186 -5.15 5.50 -3.36
CA PHE A 186 -6.41 4.89 -2.96
C PHE A 186 -7.24 4.57 -4.21
N GLY A 187 -7.89 3.42 -4.19
CA GLY A 187 -8.80 2.96 -5.23
C GLY A 187 -10.14 2.58 -4.65
N GLY A 188 -11.23 2.87 -5.36
CA GLY A 188 -12.54 2.37 -4.98
C GLY A 188 -13.69 3.08 -5.68
N ASP A 189 -14.89 2.65 -5.34
CA ASP A 189 -16.12 3.31 -5.72
C ASP A 189 -16.95 3.58 -4.46
N PHE A 190 -17.15 4.85 -4.13
CA PHE A 190 -18.01 5.27 -3.02
C PHE A 190 -19.47 4.80 -3.16
N ARG A 191 -19.86 4.32 -4.35
CA ARG A 191 -21.21 3.79 -4.61
C ARG A 191 -21.34 2.29 -4.38
N GLN A 192 -20.24 1.56 -4.20
CA GLN A 192 -20.29 0.10 -4.08
C GLN A 192 -20.67 -0.33 -2.66
N ILE A 193 -19.88 -0.01 -1.64
CA ILE A 193 -20.19 -0.30 -0.22
C ILE A 193 -19.50 0.75 0.67
N LEU A 194 -20.26 1.41 1.55
CA LEU A 194 -19.75 2.36 2.53
C LEU A 194 -19.22 1.65 3.79
N PRO A 195 -18.44 2.31 4.66
CA PRO A 195 -17.89 1.68 5.85
C PRO A 195 -18.97 1.10 6.76
N VAL A 196 -18.74 -0.10 7.27
CA VAL A 196 -19.65 -0.73 8.25
C VAL A 196 -19.35 -0.15 9.62
N ILE A 197 -20.16 0.81 10.06
CA ILE A 197 -20.11 1.38 11.41
C ILE A 197 -21.33 0.85 12.18
N PRO A 198 -21.15 -0.09 13.15
CA PRO A 198 -22.27 -0.60 13.94
C PRO A 198 -22.98 0.55 14.65
N LYS A 199 -24.28 0.72 14.38
CA LYS A 199 -25.12 1.82 14.91
C LYS A 199 -24.71 3.23 14.46
N GLY A 200 -23.91 3.37 13.40
CA GLY A 200 -23.50 4.67 12.86
C GLY A 200 -24.64 5.42 12.18
N SER A 201 -24.62 6.73 12.32
CA SER A 201 -25.46 7.68 11.59
C SER A 201 -25.01 7.83 10.13
N ARG A 202 -25.88 8.38 9.27
CA ARG A 202 -25.57 8.57 7.84
C ARG A 202 -24.34 9.46 7.62
N GLN A 203 -24.10 10.46 8.48
CA GLN A 203 -22.92 11.34 8.37
C GLN A 203 -21.62 10.66 8.81
N GLU A 204 -21.68 9.58 9.58
CA GLU A 204 -20.48 8.83 9.98
C GLU A 204 -20.05 7.84 8.89
N ILE A 205 -20.99 7.50 7.99
CA ILE A 205 -20.82 6.54 6.91
C ILE A 205 -20.47 7.24 5.56
N VAL A 206 -20.82 8.52 5.39
CA VAL A 206 -20.69 9.31 4.14
C VAL A 206 -19.73 10.48 4.29
#